data_AF-A0A3N2N553-F1
#
_entry.id   AF-A0A3N2N553-F1
#
_cell.length_a   1.000
_cell.length_b   1.000
_cell.length_c   1.000
_cell.angle_alpha   90.00
_cell.angle_beta   90.00
_cell.angle_gamma   90.00
#
_symmetry.space_group_name_H-M   'P 1'
#
loop_
_entity.id
_entity.type
_entity.pdbx_description
1 polymer ?
#
loop_
_entity_poly.entity_id
_entity_poly.type
_entity_poly.pdbx_seq_one_letter_code
_entity_poly.pdbx_strand_id
1 'polypeptide(L)'
;MKLLPLYKWIAGSQNDFTKQFQNNDQLFNQARSFWNKLDGAMWIVVICMLVLGIGVAVYYYTIFNNASGRRYKPIKWFYFLIASFLLTLFSTYVIEYLVCEPRLNGSAILEFMVAIGNALYACIVYFITSVIWCNTLPTNAYRLFKF
;
A
#
# COMPACT_ATOMS: atom_id res chain seq x y z
N MET A 1 -10.55 14.02 -3.82
CA MET A 1 -11.31 12.93 -3.17
C MET A 1 -10.62 12.63 -1.85
N LYS A 2 -11.33 12.62 -0.72
CA LYS A 2 -10.73 12.28 0.58
C LYS A 2 -10.64 10.76 0.71
N LEU A 3 -9.43 10.23 0.86
CA LEU A 3 -9.16 8.79 0.84
C LEU A 3 -8.41 8.31 2.09
N LEU A 4 -7.87 9.23 2.89
CA LEU A 4 -7.27 8.90 4.19
C LEU A 4 -8.23 8.18 5.15
N PRO A 5 -9.57 8.39 5.11
CA PRO A 5 -10.51 7.61 5.92
C PRO A 5 -10.45 6.09 5.70
N LEU A 6 -9.97 5.61 4.56
CA LEU A 6 -9.75 4.18 4.32
C LEU A 6 -8.76 3.58 5.34
N TYR A 7 -7.82 4.40 5.83
CA TYR A 7 -6.75 3.99 6.74
C TYR A 7 -7.09 4.29 8.21
N LYS A 8 -8.31 4.75 8.52
CA LYS A 8 -8.72 5.14 9.88
C LYS A 8 -8.47 4.03 10.92
N TRP A 9 -8.59 2.77 10.51
CA TRP A 9 -8.39 1.61 11.38
C TRP A 9 -6.95 1.46 11.89
N ILE A 10 -5.96 2.04 11.21
CA ILE A 10 -4.55 2.01 11.62
C ILE A 10 -3.99 3.41 11.92
N ALA A 11 -4.35 4.41 11.12
CA ALA A 11 -3.83 5.77 11.19
C ALA A 11 -4.66 6.70 12.09
N GLY A 12 -5.82 6.25 12.56
CA GLY A 12 -6.72 7.05 13.39
C GLY A 12 -7.37 8.22 12.63
N SER A 13 -7.77 9.26 13.37
CA SER A 13 -8.44 10.45 12.84
C SER A 13 -7.58 11.71 12.98
N GLN A 14 -7.97 12.77 12.27
CA GLN A 14 -7.32 14.08 12.37
C GLN A 14 -7.29 14.60 13.81
N ASN A 15 -8.36 14.33 14.57
CA ASN A 15 -8.45 14.74 15.96
C ASN A 15 -7.43 14.00 16.82
N ASP A 16 -7.22 12.70 16.57
CA ASP A 16 -6.23 11.90 17.30
C ASP A 16 -4.81 12.44 17.06
N PHE A 17 -4.50 12.78 15.81
CA PHE A 17 -3.20 13.34 15.43
C PHE A 17 -2.98 14.77 15.98
N THR A 18 -3.99 15.62 15.94
CA THR A 18 -3.87 17.05 16.31
C THR A 18 -4.02 17.32 17.81
N LYS A 19 -4.53 16.37 18.59
CA LYS A 19 -4.77 16.51 20.04
C LYS A 19 -3.54 16.99 20.81
N GLN A 20 -2.36 16.47 20.46
CA GLN A 20 -1.09 16.82 21.12
C GLN A 20 -0.65 18.28 20.91
N PHE A 21 -1.25 18.99 19.94
CA PHE A 21 -0.88 20.36 19.59
C PHE A 21 -1.92 21.40 20.03
N GLN A 22 -3.00 21.00 20.71
CA GLN A 22 -4.13 21.90 21.04
C GLN A 22 -3.73 23.14 21.86
N ASN A 23 -2.65 23.06 22.64
CA ASN A 23 -2.17 24.17 23.46
C ASN A 23 -1.21 25.12 22.70
N ASN A 24 -0.96 24.87 21.40
CA ASN A 24 -0.09 25.69 20.56
C ASN A 24 -0.74 25.89 19.19
N ASP A 25 -1.36 27.05 18.98
CA ASP A 25 -2.11 27.38 17.77
C ASP A 25 -1.28 27.24 16.49
N GLN A 26 0.01 27.59 16.54
CA GLN A 26 0.90 27.49 15.38
C GLN A 26 1.13 26.01 15.00
N LEU A 27 1.50 25.16 15.96
CA LEU A 27 1.71 23.73 15.72
C LEU A 27 0.40 23.02 15.35
N PHE A 28 -0.72 23.43 15.93
CA PHE A 28 -2.03 22.89 15.61
C PHE A 28 -2.43 23.16 14.16
N ASN A 29 -2.23 24.39 13.69
CA ASN A 29 -2.48 24.76 12.30
C ASN A 29 -1.53 24.04 11.33
N GLN A 30 -0.25 23.89 11.69
CA GLN A 30 0.69 23.08 10.91
C GLN A 30 0.26 21.62 10.84
N ALA A 31 -0.19 21.02 11.95
CA ALA A 31 -0.67 19.64 12.00
C ALA A 31 -1.92 19.42 11.15
N ARG A 32 -2.86 20.38 11.16
CA ARG A 32 -4.01 20.37 10.25
C ARG A 32 -3.58 20.48 8.79
N SER A 33 -2.63 21.35 8.48
CA SER A 33 -2.10 21.49 7.12
C SER A 33 -1.42 20.20 6.63
N PHE A 34 -0.61 19.56 7.48
CA PHE A 34 0.01 18.27 7.21
C PHE A 34 -1.05 17.20 6.91
N TRP A 35 -2.06 17.07 7.78
CA TRP A 35 -3.15 16.12 7.59
C TRP A 35 -3.89 16.34 6.26
N ASN A 36 -4.19 17.59 5.90
CA ASN A 36 -4.87 17.91 4.66
C ASN A 36 -4.02 17.58 3.42
N LYS A 37 -2.70 17.78 3.49
CA LYS A 37 -1.79 17.37 2.42
C LYS A 37 -1.69 15.86 2.29
N LEU A 38 -1.61 15.14 3.42
CA LEU A 38 -1.63 13.69 3.43
C LEU A 38 -2.92 13.17 2.78
N ASP A 39 -4.09 13.64 3.21
CA ASP A 39 -5.38 13.28 2.61
C ASP A 39 -5.46 13.65 1.12
N GLY A 40 -4.87 14.78 0.73
CA GLY A 40 -4.75 15.21 -0.66
C GLY A 40 -3.80 14.36 -1.51
N ALA A 41 -2.80 13.70 -0.91
CA ALA A 41 -1.87 12.81 -1.59
C ALA A 41 -2.40 11.37 -1.73
N MET A 42 -3.44 11.01 -0.96
CA MET A 42 -3.90 9.62 -0.86
C MET A 42 -4.37 8.99 -2.17
N TRP A 43 -4.80 9.78 -3.15
CA TRP A 43 -5.14 9.21 -4.46
C TRP A 43 -3.92 8.62 -5.17
N ILE A 44 -2.74 9.25 -5.04
CA ILE A 44 -1.47 8.71 -5.57
C ILE A 44 -1.12 7.42 -4.85
N VAL A 45 -1.27 7.41 -3.53
CA VAL A 45 -1.01 6.25 -2.66
C VAL A 45 -1.88 5.05 -3.03
N VAL A 46 -3.18 5.28 -3.29
CA VAL A 46 -4.12 4.24 -3.72
C VAL A 46 -3.80 3.73 -5.13
N ILE A 47 -3.47 4.61 -6.08
CA ILE A 47 -3.05 4.17 -7.43
C ILE A 47 -1.78 3.33 -7.35
N CYS A 48 -0.79 3.76 -6.56
CA CYS A 48 0.45 3.03 -6.34
C CYS A 48 0.17 1.61 -5.81
N MET A 49 -0.74 1.47 -4.84
CA MET A 49 -1.15 0.18 -4.30
C MET A 49 -1.80 -0.73 -5.35
N LEU A 50 -2.70 -0.19 -6.18
CA LEU A 50 -3.34 -0.95 -7.25
C LEU A 50 -2.32 -1.42 -8.29
N VAL A 51 -1.45 -0.51 -8.74
CA VAL A 51 -0.42 -0.81 -9.75
C VAL A 51 0.57 -1.85 -9.23
N LEU A 52 1.05 -1.73 -8.00
CA LEU A 52 2.00 -2.70 -7.43
C LEU A 52 1.32 -4.04 -7.14
N GLY A 53 0.13 -4.05 -6.52
CA GLY A 53 -0.60 -5.27 -6.23
C GLY A 53 -0.93 -6.09 -7.49
N ILE A 54 -1.49 -5.44 -8.52
CA ILE A 54 -1.80 -6.06 -9.81
C ILE A 54 -0.51 -6.39 -10.56
N GLY A 55 0.42 -5.44 -10.66
CA GLY A 55 1.66 -5.58 -11.43
C GLY A 55 2.55 -6.71 -10.93
N VAL A 56 2.68 -6.89 -9.62
CA VAL A 56 3.42 -8.01 -9.02
C VAL A 56 2.73 -9.35 -9.32
N ALA A 57 1.40 -9.41 -9.28
CA ALA A 57 0.65 -10.61 -9.66
C ALA A 57 0.84 -10.93 -11.16
N VAL A 58 0.67 -9.95 -12.04
CA VAL A 58 0.93 -10.09 -13.49
C VAL A 58 2.34 -10.62 -13.73
N TYR A 59 3.35 -9.99 -13.13
CA TYR A 59 4.74 -10.39 -13.26
C TYR A 59 4.95 -11.84 -12.81
N TYR A 60 4.37 -12.23 -11.67
CA TYR A 60 4.43 -13.59 -11.18
C TYR A 60 3.80 -14.58 -12.17
N TYR A 61 2.55 -14.37 -12.60
CA TYR A 61 1.83 -15.33 -13.46
C TYR A 61 2.31 -15.36 -14.91
N THR A 62 2.99 -14.33 -15.38
CA THR A 62 3.49 -14.22 -16.75
C THR A 62 5.01 -14.33 -16.81
N ILE A 63 5.73 -13.21 -16.66
CA ILE A 63 7.18 -13.11 -16.89
C ILE A 63 7.95 -14.14 -16.07
N PHE A 64 7.66 -14.23 -14.78
CA PHE A 64 8.41 -15.10 -13.88
C PHE A 64 8.14 -16.59 -14.13
N ASN A 65 6.88 -17.00 -14.31
CA ASN A 65 6.52 -18.40 -14.50
C ASN A 65 6.59 -18.88 -15.97
N ASN A 66 6.65 -17.99 -16.96
CA ASN A 66 6.88 -18.37 -18.36
C ASN A 66 8.37 -18.55 -18.70
N ALA A 67 9.27 -18.17 -17.80
CA ALA A 67 10.71 -18.39 -17.98
C ALA A 67 11.06 -19.88 -17.98
N SER A 68 11.96 -20.29 -18.89
CA SER A 68 12.40 -21.69 -19.06
C SER A 68 13.04 -22.28 -17.79
N GLY A 69 12.80 -23.57 -17.53
CA GLY A 69 13.44 -24.31 -16.44
C GLY A 69 12.84 -24.06 -15.04
N ARG A 70 11.72 -23.34 -14.93
CA ARG A 70 11.07 -23.08 -13.65
C ARG A 70 10.23 -24.27 -13.19
N ARG A 71 10.60 -24.83 -12.04
CA ARG A 71 9.72 -25.74 -11.28
C ARG A 71 8.69 -24.92 -10.50
N TYR A 72 7.41 -25.19 -10.74
CA TYR A 72 6.28 -24.51 -10.11
C TYR A 72 6.15 -24.97 -8.65
N LYS A 73 6.29 -24.02 -7.72
CA LYS A 73 6.13 -24.29 -6.28
C LYS A 73 5.23 -23.22 -5.66
N PRO A 74 4.18 -23.60 -4.91
CA PRO A 74 3.29 -22.65 -4.23
C PRO A 74 4.03 -21.63 -3.36
N ILE A 75 5.16 -22.03 -2.74
CA ILE A 75 5.96 -21.15 -1.89
C ILE A 75 6.40 -19.85 -2.59
N LYS A 76 6.61 -19.89 -3.91
CA LYS A 76 7.02 -18.69 -4.66
C LYS A 76 5.92 -17.64 -4.69
N TRP A 77 4.65 -18.05 -4.68
CA TRP A 77 3.53 -17.11 -4.60
C TRP A 77 3.61 -16.26 -3.32
N PHE A 78 4.00 -16.87 -2.18
CA PHE A 78 4.18 -16.16 -0.93
C PHE A 78 5.39 -15.20 -0.96
N TYR A 79 6.48 -15.54 -1.66
CA TYR A 79 7.57 -14.60 -1.86
C TYR A 79 7.14 -13.36 -2.64
N PHE A 80 6.30 -13.52 -3.66
CA PHE A 80 5.75 -12.39 -4.41
C PHE A 80 4.68 -11.61 -3.63
N LEU A 81 3.94 -12.27 -2.73
CA LEU A 81 3.08 -11.57 -1.76
C LEU A 81 3.91 -10.67 -0.84
N ILE A 82 5.00 -11.19 -0.26
CA ILE A 82 5.92 -10.41 0.58
C ILE A 82 6.57 -9.28 -0.24
N ALA A 83 6.94 -9.53 -1.49
CA ALA A 83 7.47 -8.50 -2.38
C ALA A 83 6.44 -7.39 -2.64
N SER A 84 5.17 -7.73 -2.90
CA SER A 84 4.08 -6.77 -3.06
C SER A 84 3.92 -5.88 -1.82
N PHE A 85 3.97 -6.48 -0.63
CA PHE A 85 3.96 -5.76 0.63
C PHE A 85 5.12 -4.77 0.75
N LEU A 86 6.36 -5.25 0.62
CA LEU A 86 7.56 -4.44 0.82
C LEU A 86 7.66 -3.32 -0.23
N LEU A 87 7.43 -3.62 -1.51
CA LEU A 87 7.46 -2.62 -2.58
C LEU A 87 6.42 -1.52 -2.33
N THR A 88 5.21 -1.88 -1.91
CA THR A 88 4.15 -0.91 -1.63
C THR A 88 4.44 -0.10 -0.38
N LEU A 89 4.96 -0.74 0.68
CA LEU A 89 5.35 -0.07 1.92
C LEU A 89 6.38 1.02 1.65
N PHE A 90 7.49 0.68 0.98
CA PHE A 90 8.55 1.63 0.68
C PHE A 90 8.10 2.71 -0.29
N SER A 91 7.38 2.35 -1.35
CA SER A 91 6.89 3.33 -2.33
C SER A 91 5.92 4.33 -1.70
N THR A 92 5.00 3.86 -0.85
CA THR A 92 4.04 4.71 -0.15
C THR A 92 4.76 5.66 0.80
N TYR A 93 5.66 5.13 1.64
CA TYR A 93 6.40 5.93 2.60
C TYR A 93 7.25 7.00 1.91
N VAL A 94 7.89 6.68 0.78
CA VAL A 94 8.66 7.66 -0.01
C VAL A 94 7.75 8.73 -0.63
N ILE A 95 6.60 8.36 -1.19
CA ILE A 95 5.64 9.32 -1.76
C ILE A 95 5.15 10.29 -0.68
N GLU A 96 4.71 9.77 0.46
CA GLU A 96 4.26 10.58 1.59
C GLU A 96 5.38 11.49 2.07
N TYR A 97 6.61 10.95 2.17
CA TYR A 97 7.77 11.71 2.60
C TYR A 97 8.07 12.89 1.67
N LEU A 98 7.90 12.74 0.36
CA LEU A 98 8.19 13.80 -0.61
C LEU A 98 7.07 14.84 -0.73
N VAL A 99 5.82 14.47 -0.45
CA VAL A 99 4.65 15.33 -0.70
C VAL A 99 4.16 16.03 0.57
N CYS A 100 4.36 15.43 1.75
CA CYS A 100 3.75 15.90 3.00
C CYS A 100 4.72 16.74 3.85
N GLU A 101 4.71 18.05 3.61
CA GLU A 101 5.35 19.06 4.47
C GLU A 101 4.31 19.93 5.18
N PRO A 102 4.53 20.48 6.39
CA PRO A 102 5.75 20.44 7.19
C PRO A 102 5.86 19.18 8.07
N ARG A 103 7.09 18.87 8.50
CA ARG A 103 7.38 17.75 9.40
C ARG A 103 7.20 18.15 10.85
N LEU A 104 6.31 17.42 11.51
CA LEU A 104 5.92 17.65 12.90
C LEU A 104 6.21 16.41 13.73
N ASN A 105 6.30 16.59 15.05
CA ASN A 105 6.43 15.45 15.93
C ASN A 105 5.24 14.47 15.74
N GLY A 106 5.54 13.18 15.53
CA GLY A 106 4.53 12.15 15.23
C GLY A 106 4.08 12.06 13.76
N SER A 107 4.47 12.98 12.87
CA SER A 107 4.11 12.90 11.43
C SER A 107 4.67 11.64 10.75
N ALA A 108 5.93 11.29 11.02
CA ALA A 108 6.56 10.10 10.47
C ALA A 108 5.89 8.78 10.93
N ILE A 109 5.34 8.74 12.15
CA ILE A 109 4.60 7.58 12.66
C ILE A 109 3.29 7.44 11.90
N LEU A 110 2.58 8.55 11.67
CA LEU A 110 1.33 8.54 10.91
C LEU A 110 1.54 8.06 9.47
N GLU A 111 2.55 8.60 8.78
CA GLU A 111 2.94 8.16 7.43
C GLU A 111 3.26 6.66 7.41
N PHE A 112 4.08 6.19 8.35
CA PHE A 112 4.42 4.77 8.43
C PHE A 112 3.18 3.86 8.65
N MET A 113 2.22 4.29 9.47
CA MET A 113 0.94 3.58 9.66
C MET A 113 0.11 3.53 8.37
N VAL A 114 0.02 4.63 7.63
CA VAL A 114 -0.67 4.67 6.33
C VAL A 114 0.04 3.77 5.33
N ALA A 115 1.36 3.81 5.26
CA ALA A 115 2.16 2.97 4.39
C ALA A 115 1.98 1.46 4.68
N ILE A 116 1.91 1.06 5.96
CA ILE A 116 1.56 -0.32 6.36
C ILE A 116 0.16 -0.68 5.89
N GLY A 117 -0.84 0.16 6.18
CA GLY A 117 -2.21 -0.08 5.75
C GLY A 117 -2.31 -0.25 4.23
N ASN A 118 -1.54 0.54 3.48
CA ASN A 118 -1.52 0.50 2.03
C ASN A 118 -0.87 -0.77 1.49
N ALA A 119 0.23 -1.18 2.11
CA ALA A 119 0.90 -2.44 1.79
C ALA A 119 0.00 -3.67 2.05
N LEU A 120 -0.82 -3.64 3.10
CA LEU A 120 -1.81 -4.68 3.36
C LEU A 120 -2.92 -4.69 2.30
N TYR A 121 -3.38 -3.53 1.85
CA TYR A 121 -4.32 -3.47 0.72
C TYR A 121 -3.70 -3.99 -0.58
N ALA A 122 -2.42 -3.71 -0.86
CA ALA A 122 -1.71 -4.30 -2.01
C ALA A 122 -1.67 -5.83 -1.94
N CYS A 123 -1.49 -6.42 -0.75
CA CYS A 123 -1.57 -7.86 -0.56
C CYS A 123 -2.95 -8.43 -0.91
N ILE A 124 -4.03 -7.73 -0.51
CA ILE A 124 -5.41 -8.11 -0.85
C ILE A 124 -5.62 -8.04 -2.37
N VAL A 125 -5.19 -6.95 -3.01
CA VAL A 125 -5.28 -6.79 -4.46
C VAL A 125 -4.49 -7.86 -5.20
N TYR A 126 -3.26 -8.15 -4.75
CA TYR A 126 -2.44 -9.23 -5.29
C TYR A 126 -3.14 -10.59 -5.16
N PHE A 127 -3.76 -10.87 -4.02
CA PHE A 127 -4.54 -12.09 -3.80
C PHE A 127 -5.75 -12.19 -4.72
N ILE A 128 -6.59 -11.15 -4.80
CA ILE A 128 -7.77 -11.13 -5.69
C ILE A 128 -7.33 -11.32 -7.14
N THR A 129 -6.30 -10.60 -7.58
CA THR A 129 -5.74 -10.73 -8.93
C THR A 129 -5.25 -12.16 -9.19
N SER A 130 -4.63 -12.79 -8.19
CA SER A 130 -4.17 -14.18 -8.26
C SER A 130 -5.32 -15.18 -8.40
N VAL A 131 -6.42 -14.99 -7.65
CA VAL A 131 -7.63 -15.81 -7.76
C VAL A 131 -8.23 -15.68 -9.15
N ILE A 132 -8.40 -14.46 -9.67
CA ILE A 132 -8.91 -14.23 -11.03
C ILE A 132 -8.00 -14.95 -12.03
N TRP A 133 -6.68 -14.74 -11.95
CA TRP A 133 -5.73 -15.32 -12.91
C TRP A 133 -5.78 -16.84 -12.96
N CYS A 134 -5.84 -17.49 -11.79
CA CYS A 134 -5.87 -18.95 -11.71
C CYS A 134 -7.12 -19.55 -12.35
N ASN A 135 -8.23 -18.81 -12.38
CA ASN A 135 -9.53 -19.30 -12.85
C ASN A 135 -9.82 -18.89 -14.30
N THR A 136 -9.36 -17.72 -14.76
CA THR A 136 -9.78 -17.17 -16.06
C THR A 136 -8.66 -16.99 -17.08
N LEU A 137 -7.40 -16.90 -16.65
CA LEU A 137 -6.30 -16.48 -17.54
C LEU A 137 -5.30 -17.62 -17.80
N PRO A 138 -4.59 -17.55 -18.94
CA PRO A 138 -3.49 -18.47 -19.20
C PRO A 138 -2.33 -18.18 -18.25
N THR A 139 -1.75 -19.23 -17.70
CA THR A 139 -0.54 -19.16 -16.91
C THR A 139 0.10 -20.54 -16.83
N ASN A 140 1.43 -20.54 -16.82
CA ASN A 140 2.23 -21.72 -16.53
C ASN A 140 2.42 -21.95 -15.03
N ALA A 141 2.07 -20.97 -14.19
CA ALA A 141 2.20 -21.07 -12.74
C ALA A 141 1.31 -22.19 -12.15
N TYR A 142 1.68 -22.69 -10.97
CA TYR A 142 0.80 -23.55 -10.19
C TYR A 142 -0.47 -22.78 -9.83
N ARG A 143 -1.63 -23.30 -10.25
CA ARG A 143 -2.93 -22.67 -10.02
C ARG A 143 -3.44 -22.95 -8.61
N LEU A 144 -2.83 -22.28 -7.63
CA LEU A 144 -3.10 -22.47 -6.20
C LEU A 144 -4.58 -22.27 -5.82
N PHE A 145 -5.27 -21.37 -6.52
CA PHE A 145 -6.64 -20.95 -6.21
C PHE A 145 -7.66 -21.35 -7.28
N LYS A 146 -7.36 -22.39 -8.07
CA LYS A 146 -8.34 -22.93 -9.03
C LYS A 146 -9.38 -23.76 -8.27
N PHE A 147 -10.65 -23.52 -8.58
CA PHE A 147 -11.79 -24.29 -8.11
C PHE A 147 -12.72 -24.64 -9.28
#